data_AF-A0A3M1RYH8-F1
#
_entry.id   AF-A0A3M1RYH8-F1
#
_cell.length_a   1.000
_cell.length_b   1.000
_cell.length_c   1.000
_cell.angle_alpha   90.00
_cell.angle_beta   90.00
_cell.angle_gamma   90.00
#
_symmetry.space_group_name_H-M   'P 1'
#
loop_
_entity.id
_entity.type
_entity.pdbx_description
1 polymer ?
#
loop_
_entity_poly.entity_id
_entity_poly.type
_entity_poly.pdbx_seq_one_letter_code
_entity_poly.pdbx_strand_id
1 'polypeptide(L)'
;MRIPAVMISEANGQLLADRLLAGGRIEVTLDDALILSSAVAGNVLGGFSSRGPNLTAPDILKPDVTAPGVDILSAQTPDVANGVRGELYQYLSGTSMAVPHVAGVAALLRQAHPDWSPAAIKSALMTTARRNVVKEDGETPADPFDIGAGHIVPNRALNPGLVYDAGTADYDAFLCGNGPARLSSDECAALEAAGLPTAAADLNQPSVALANLVSRRSVRRRVTNVGEARQYHATVQAPPGVDVTVTPEILSLGQGETGEFQLSFVTRSAELFDWRFGRLDWESGQRRVSIPLAVRPVPFLAPLELHGRGRSGSLAFDIEFGYSGEYSLAVHGLAPPDIAAGFVANDPLRNYVFEPDTTALPPSVRRFRFDAAENLAYLRVALFDAETDGDDDLDLYVYYCPGLLLCSLVGVSGEDSSDEQLDVLYPDAGEYFVDVHGFRTDETAGGPGANFSLFVWTLGEDDDRGNLSVVAPNAAVAGSRAELRLSWNLAEPGRWLGGLTHADGDGPLEFTAVTIDP
;
A
#
# COMPACT_ATOMS: atom_id res chain seq x y z
N MET A 1 11.70 38.66 2.85
CA MET A 1 12.59 38.95 3.98
C MET A 1 13.32 37.65 4.30
N ARG A 2 14.65 37.61 4.31
CA ARG A 2 15.43 36.44 4.78
C ARG A 2 15.86 36.72 6.21
N ILE A 3 15.57 35.80 7.12
CA ILE A 3 15.96 35.91 8.53
C ILE A 3 17.13 34.92 8.71
N PRO A 4 18.31 35.37 9.15
CA PRO A 4 19.38 34.46 9.53
C PRO A 4 18.88 33.48 10.60
N ALA A 5 19.02 32.18 10.35
CA ALA A 5 18.51 31.13 11.23
C ALA A 5 19.50 29.97 11.28
N VAL A 6 19.49 29.25 12.41
CA VAL A 6 20.26 28.02 12.63
C VAL A 6 19.39 27.04 13.40
N MET A 7 19.40 25.77 13.02
CA MET A 7 18.86 24.70 13.86
C MET A 7 19.97 24.17 14.76
N ILE A 8 19.64 23.92 16.03
CA ILE A 8 20.53 23.32 17.02
C ILE A 8 19.89 22.06 17.58
N SER A 9 20.70 21.15 18.12
CA SER A 9 20.17 19.97 18.81
C SER A 9 19.38 20.39 20.05
N GLU A 10 18.43 19.54 20.47
CA GLU A 10 17.66 19.74 21.70
C GLU A 10 18.58 19.95 22.92
N ALA A 11 19.63 19.14 23.06
CA ALA A 11 20.61 19.29 24.13
C ALA A 11 21.28 20.68 24.15
N ASN A 12 21.68 21.19 22.97
CA ASN A 12 22.24 22.54 22.87
C ASN A 12 21.17 23.61 23.16
N GLY A 13 19.94 23.39 22.71
CA GLY A 13 18.80 24.26 23.02
C GLY A 13 18.52 24.33 24.52
N GLN A 14 18.55 23.20 25.22
CA GLN A 14 18.34 23.13 26.66
C GLN A 14 19.45 23.87 27.41
N LEU A 15 20.71 23.72 26.99
CA LEU A 15 21.83 24.47 27.58
C LEU A 15 21.65 25.99 27.45
N LEU A 16 21.16 26.47 26.31
CA LEU A 16 20.84 27.89 26.12
C LEU A 16 19.66 28.31 26.99
N ALA A 17 18.60 27.50 27.05
CA ALA A 17 17.41 27.76 27.86
C ALA A 17 17.75 27.86 29.35
N ASP A 18 18.47 26.88 29.89
CA ASP A 18 18.92 26.85 31.29
C ASP A 18 19.76 28.09 31.63
N ARG A 19 20.66 28.49 30.72
CA ARG A 19 21.50 29.68 30.91
C ARG A 19 20.68 30.96 30.95
N LEU A 20 19.66 31.09 30.10
CA LEU A 20 18.74 32.24 30.10
C LEU A 20 17.88 32.28 31.36
N LEU A 21 17.32 31.13 31.77
CA LEU A 21 16.50 31.01 32.99
C LEU A 21 17.29 31.31 34.26
N ALA A 22 18.59 31.02 34.27
CA ALA A 22 19.51 31.40 35.35
C ALA A 22 19.91 32.90 35.34
N GLY A 23 19.24 33.75 34.55
CA GLY A 23 19.53 35.18 34.42
C GLY A 23 20.79 35.49 33.61
N GLY A 24 21.24 34.54 32.79
CA GLY A 24 22.40 34.71 31.92
C GLY A 24 22.12 35.58 30.71
N ARG A 25 23.19 36.20 30.19
CA ARG A 25 23.20 36.81 28.87
C ARG A 25 23.88 35.88 27.88
N ILE A 26 23.23 35.65 26.74
CA ILE A 26 23.76 34.88 25.62
C ILE A 26 23.93 35.84 24.45
N GLU A 27 25.10 35.80 23.82
CA GLU A 27 25.40 36.57 22.61
C GLU A 27 25.50 35.58 21.45
N VAL A 28 24.64 35.73 20.45
CA VAL A 28 24.57 34.85 19.27
C VAL A 28 25.07 35.64 18.07
N THR A 29 26.08 35.10 17.40
CA THR A 29 26.56 35.62 16.10
C THR A 29 26.23 34.57 15.03
N LEU A 30 25.51 35.00 13.99
CA LEU A 30 25.25 34.20 12.80
C LEU A 30 26.09 34.81 11.67
N ASP A 31 27.11 34.07 11.24
CA ASP A 31 28.09 34.50 10.23
C ASP A 31 28.19 33.43 9.15
N ASP A 32 28.00 33.81 7.89
CA ASP A 32 28.07 32.91 6.73
C ASP A 32 29.51 32.47 6.39
N ALA A 33 30.51 33.16 6.94
CA ALA A 33 31.91 32.72 6.89
C ALA A 33 32.21 31.57 7.87
N LEU A 34 31.31 31.30 8.84
CA LEU A 34 31.51 30.26 9.84
C LEU A 34 31.06 28.89 9.31
N ILE A 35 31.97 28.15 8.67
CA ILE A 35 31.72 26.77 8.25
C ILE A 35 31.93 25.83 9.44
N LEU A 36 30.82 25.31 9.99
CA LEU A 36 30.86 24.20 10.94
C LEU A 36 30.88 22.88 10.15
N SER A 37 32.00 22.17 10.17
CA SER A 37 32.06 20.80 9.66
C SER A 37 31.64 19.82 10.75
N SER A 38 30.46 19.21 10.62
CA SER A 38 30.09 18.03 11.39
C SER A 38 30.44 16.78 10.58
N ALA A 39 30.96 15.75 11.25
CA ALA A 39 31.04 14.43 10.65
C ALA A 39 29.62 13.84 10.59
N VAL A 40 29.05 13.74 9.39
CA VAL A 40 27.76 13.08 9.18
C VAL A 40 28.02 11.60 8.88
N ALA A 41 27.39 10.71 9.65
CA ALA A 41 27.38 9.30 9.30
C ALA A 41 26.59 9.13 8.00
N GLY A 42 27.23 8.58 6.96
CA GLY A 42 26.54 8.20 5.73
C GLY A 42 25.66 6.96 5.95
N ASN A 43 24.80 6.66 4.97
CA ASN A 43 23.82 5.57 5.04
C ASN A 43 22.81 5.69 6.20
N VAL A 44 22.40 6.91 6.52
CA VAL A 44 21.25 7.20 7.38
C VAL A 44 20.06 7.53 6.49
N LEU A 45 18.90 6.94 6.76
CA LEU A 45 17.70 7.22 6.01
C LEU A 45 17.17 8.63 6.31
N GLY A 46 16.72 9.35 5.30
CA GLY A 46 16.09 10.65 5.50
C GLY A 46 14.76 10.48 6.23
N GLY A 47 14.53 11.24 7.31
CA GLY A 47 13.29 11.15 8.10
C GLY A 47 12.01 11.42 7.32
N PHE A 48 12.10 12.16 6.20
CA PHE A 48 10.98 12.41 5.28
C PHE A 48 10.70 11.26 4.30
N SER A 49 11.55 10.22 4.25
CA SER A 49 11.38 9.13 3.29
C SER A 49 10.15 8.30 3.64
N SER A 50 9.18 8.24 2.72
CA SER A 50 7.99 7.39 2.85
C SER A 50 8.37 5.92 3.04
N ARG A 51 7.54 5.20 3.79
CA ARG A 51 7.74 3.79 4.16
C ARG A 51 6.65 2.92 3.55
N GLY A 52 6.98 1.65 3.34
CA GLY A 52 5.99 0.62 3.04
C GLY A 52 5.09 0.28 4.25
N PRO A 53 4.17 -0.68 4.08
CA PRO A 53 3.92 -1.47 2.88
C PRO A 53 3.25 -0.66 1.75
N ASN A 54 3.14 -1.26 0.57
CA ASN A 54 2.27 -0.73 -0.48
C ASN A 54 0.80 -0.93 -0.05
N LEU A 55 0.05 0.14 0.12
CA LEU A 55 -1.34 0.06 0.59
C LEU A 55 -2.30 -0.47 -0.48
N THR A 56 -2.02 -0.24 -1.77
CA THR A 56 -2.87 -0.68 -2.88
C THR A 56 -2.63 -2.16 -3.23
N ALA A 57 -1.38 -2.60 -3.20
CA ALA A 57 -1.02 -4.00 -3.45
C ALA A 57 -0.02 -4.48 -2.37
N PRO A 58 -0.51 -4.87 -1.18
CA PRO A 58 0.33 -5.21 -0.03
C PRO A 58 1.33 -6.36 -0.26
N ASP A 59 1.07 -7.24 -1.22
CA ASP A 59 1.99 -8.30 -1.65
C ASP A 59 3.13 -7.80 -2.57
N ILE A 60 3.16 -6.49 -2.88
CA ILE A 60 4.23 -5.82 -3.62
C ILE A 60 5.04 -4.95 -2.66
N LEU A 61 6.24 -5.42 -2.31
CA LEU A 61 7.15 -4.71 -1.40
C LEU A 61 7.56 -3.34 -1.96
N LYS A 62 7.38 -2.29 -1.16
CA LYS A 62 7.86 -0.92 -1.44
C LYS A 62 8.53 -0.29 -0.22
N PRO A 63 9.52 0.60 -0.41
CA PRO A 63 10.11 1.01 -1.68
C PRO A 63 10.97 -0.09 -2.34
N ASP A 64 11.45 0.10 -3.57
CA ASP A 64 12.28 -0.90 -4.26
C ASP A 64 13.76 -0.84 -3.83
N VAL A 65 14.33 0.37 -3.75
CA VAL A 65 15.73 0.66 -3.42
C VAL A 65 15.85 2.02 -2.73
N THR A 66 17.00 2.28 -2.12
CA THR A 66 17.39 3.59 -1.59
C THR A 66 18.55 4.17 -2.39
N ALA A 67 18.61 5.50 -2.48
CA ALA A 67 19.72 6.24 -3.08
C ALA A 67 19.93 7.58 -2.34
N PRO A 68 21.05 8.28 -2.56
CA PRO A 68 21.32 9.56 -1.91
C PRO A 68 20.28 10.62 -2.25
N GLY A 69 19.61 11.17 -1.23
CA GLY A 69 18.58 12.20 -1.39
C GLY A 69 18.59 13.28 -0.30
N VAL A 70 19.61 13.30 0.56
CA VAL A 70 19.77 14.32 1.61
C VAL A 70 21.00 15.15 1.26
N ASP A 71 20.85 16.48 1.30
CA ASP A 71 21.88 17.47 1.04
C ASP A 71 22.60 17.23 -0.30
N ILE A 72 21.80 17.06 -1.36
CA ILE A 72 22.31 16.89 -2.71
C ILE A 72 22.55 18.25 -3.34
N LEU A 73 23.81 18.54 -3.67
CA LEU A 73 24.18 19.71 -4.47
C LEU A 73 23.83 19.46 -5.94
N SER A 74 23.00 20.31 -6.52
CA SER A 74 22.67 20.28 -7.95
C SER A 74 22.58 21.68 -8.54
N ALA A 75 22.53 21.76 -9.87
CA ALA A 75 22.33 23.01 -10.59
C ALA A 75 20.98 23.64 -10.23
N GLN A 76 20.95 24.96 -10.17
CA GLN A 76 19.78 25.75 -9.85
C GLN A 76 19.77 27.02 -10.71
N THR A 77 18.57 27.56 -10.98
CA THR A 77 18.45 28.85 -11.68
C THR A 77 18.84 30.01 -10.75
N PRO A 78 19.55 31.05 -11.23
CA PRO A 78 19.84 32.23 -10.41
C PRO A 78 18.58 33.05 -10.06
N ASP A 79 17.49 32.87 -10.81
CA ASP A 79 16.21 33.58 -10.65
C ASP A 79 15.17 32.71 -9.93
N VAL A 80 15.39 32.47 -8.63
CA VAL A 80 14.59 31.52 -7.83
C VAL A 80 13.60 32.17 -6.88
N ALA A 81 12.43 31.52 -6.74
CA ALA A 81 11.49 31.72 -5.64
C ALA A 81 11.98 31.06 -4.33
N ASN A 82 12.54 29.84 -4.41
CA ASN A 82 12.85 28.97 -3.27
C ASN A 82 14.36 28.63 -3.13
N GLY A 83 15.22 29.63 -3.26
CA GLY A 83 16.68 29.47 -3.09
C GLY A 83 17.42 30.80 -2.95
N VAL A 84 18.75 30.72 -2.99
CA VAL A 84 19.60 31.91 -2.93
C VAL A 84 19.71 32.52 -4.32
N ARG A 85 18.93 33.58 -4.59
CA ARG A 85 19.07 34.40 -5.81
C ARG A 85 20.54 34.73 -6.11
N GLY A 86 20.94 34.50 -7.36
CA GLY A 86 22.31 34.69 -7.84
C GLY A 86 23.18 33.43 -7.80
N GLU A 87 22.78 32.40 -7.05
CA GLU A 87 23.49 31.11 -7.03
C GLU A 87 23.08 30.22 -8.20
N LEU A 88 24.07 29.50 -8.76
CA LEU A 88 23.88 28.55 -9.84
C LEU A 88 23.74 27.10 -9.35
N TYR A 89 23.88 26.90 -8.04
CA TYR A 89 23.80 25.61 -7.39
C TYR A 89 23.09 25.73 -6.04
N GLN A 90 22.43 24.65 -5.62
CA GLN A 90 21.74 24.61 -4.34
C GLN A 90 21.78 23.19 -3.77
N TYR A 91 21.89 23.10 -2.44
CA TYR A 91 21.64 21.88 -1.70
C TYR A 91 20.14 21.69 -1.47
N LEU A 92 19.61 20.54 -1.87
CA LEU A 92 18.23 20.15 -1.62
C LEU A 92 18.16 18.74 -1.06
N SER A 93 17.10 18.48 -0.29
CA SER A 93 16.79 17.20 0.31
C SER A 93 15.39 16.76 -0.10
N GLY A 94 15.25 15.48 -0.43
CA GLY A 94 13.99 14.88 -0.84
C GLY A 94 14.19 13.57 -1.59
N THR A 95 13.15 12.73 -1.62
CA THR A 95 13.11 11.57 -2.52
C THR A 95 13.20 12.01 -3.98
N SER A 96 12.71 13.21 -4.32
CA SER A 96 12.92 13.88 -5.61
C SER A 96 14.41 14.03 -5.99
N MET A 97 15.33 14.06 -5.03
CA MET A 97 16.78 14.09 -5.27
C MET A 97 17.40 12.69 -5.32
N ALA A 98 16.78 11.70 -4.69
CA ALA A 98 17.19 10.29 -4.80
C ALA A 98 16.83 9.68 -6.17
N VAL A 99 15.64 9.96 -6.69
CA VAL A 99 15.15 9.48 -7.99
C VAL A 99 16.15 9.71 -9.14
N PRO A 100 16.70 10.92 -9.38
CA PRO A 100 17.61 11.14 -10.50
C PRO A 100 18.94 10.37 -10.37
N HIS A 101 19.39 10.03 -9.15
CA HIS A 101 20.54 9.14 -8.99
C HIS A 101 20.24 7.73 -9.51
N VAL A 102 19.08 7.17 -9.15
CA VAL A 102 18.64 5.85 -9.64
C VAL A 102 18.45 5.88 -11.15
N ALA A 103 17.78 6.92 -11.69
CA ALA A 103 17.54 7.08 -13.12
C ALA A 103 18.85 7.19 -13.93
N GLY A 104 19.82 7.96 -13.45
CA GLY A 104 21.14 8.08 -14.08
C GLY A 104 21.89 6.75 -14.12
N VAL A 105 21.87 5.99 -13.02
CA VAL A 105 22.49 4.65 -12.97
C VAL A 105 21.75 3.67 -13.87
N ALA A 106 20.41 3.70 -13.90
CA ALA A 106 19.60 2.88 -14.80
C ALA A 106 19.93 3.16 -16.28
N ALA A 107 20.14 4.43 -16.66
CA ALA A 107 20.56 4.81 -18.00
C ALA A 107 21.95 4.25 -18.35
N LEU A 108 22.90 4.31 -17.41
CA LEU A 108 24.23 3.72 -17.60
C LEU A 108 24.17 2.19 -17.73
N LEU A 109 23.31 1.53 -16.96
CA LEU A 109 23.07 0.09 -17.09
C LEU A 109 22.45 -0.25 -18.44
N ARG A 110 21.48 0.53 -18.93
CA ARG A 110 20.90 0.37 -20.27
C ARG A 110 21.92 0.62 -21.37
N GLN A 111 22.86 1.55 -21.19
CA GLN A 111 23.95 1.78 -22.13
C GLN A 111 24.91 0.57 -22.17
N ALA A 112 25.24 0.02 -21.01
CA ALA A 112 26.13 -1.14 -20.91
C ALA A 112 25.46 -2.45 -21.37
N HIS A 113 24.14 -2.55 -21.20
CA HIS A 113 23.32 -3.71 -21.56
C HIS A 113 22.09 -3.27 -22.38
N PRO A 114 22.27 -2.97 -23.69
CA PRO A 114 21.21 -2.42 -24.54
C PRO A 114 19.98 -3.31 -24.71
N ASP A 115 20.09 -4.60 -24.40
CA ASP A 115 19.00 -5.57 -24.56
C ASP A 115 18.23 -5.81 -23.26
N TRP A 116 18.71 -5.33 -22.11
CA TRP A 116 18.03 -5.55 -20.82
C TRP A 116 16.71 -4.81 -20.72
N SER A 117 15.64 -5.51 -20.40
CA SER A 117 14.34 -4.90 -20.11
C SER A 117 14.43 -3.91 -18.92
N PRO A 118 13.43 -3.03 -18.74
CA PRO A 118 13.32 -2.22 -17.54
C PRO A 118 13.31 -3.06 -16.24
N ALA A 119 12.69 -4.25 -16.26
CA ALA A 119 12.65 -5.15 -15.11
C ALA A 119 14.02 -5.76 -14.80
N ALA A 120 14.80 -6.13 -15.83
CA ALA A 120 16.17 -6.61 -15.66
C ALA A 120 17.09 -5.53 -15.05
N ILE A 121 16.96 -4.27 -15.49
CA ILE A 121 17.71 -3.14 -14.91
C ILE A 121 17.31 -2.90 -13.45
N LYS A 122 16.00 -2.86 -13.15
CA LYS A 122 15.48 -2.78 -11.78
C LYS A 122 16.02 -3.93 -10.93
N SER A 123 16.01 -5.15 -11.46
CA SER A 123 16.51 -6.34 -10.78
C SER A 123 18.01 -6.25 -10.46
N ALA A 124 18.82 -5.79 -11.40
CA ALA A 124 20.25 -5.60 -11.18
C ALA A 124 20.53 -4.58 -10.06
N LEU A 125 19.77 -3.49 -10.00
CA LEU A 125 19.88 -2.48 -8.94
C LEU A 125 19.49 -3.04 -7.57
N MET A 126 18.38 -3.77 -7.49
CA MET A 126 17.86 -4.33 -6.25
C MET A 126 18.77 -5.45 -5.72
N THR A 127 19.07 -6.44 -6.55
CA THR A 127 19.76 -7.66 -6.11
C THR A 127 21.20 -7.47 -5.69
N THR A 128 21.80 -6.33 -6.04
CA THR A 128 23.19 -5.98 -5.75
C THR A 128 23.34 -4.85 -4.72
N ALA A 129 22.21 -4.33 -4.22
CA ALA A 129 22.17 -3.26 -3.24
C ALA A 129 22.83 -3.65 -1.91
N ARG A 130 23.34 -2.66 -1.18
CA ARG A 130 23.90 -2.82 0.17
C ARG A 130 22.85 -2.44 1.21
N ARG A 131 22.83 -3.16 2.32
CA ARG A 131 21.77 -3.05 3.34
C ARG A 131 22.25 -2.42 4.64
N ASN A 132 23.49 -1.94 4.69
CA ASN A 132 24.04 -1.25 5.85
C ASN A 132 23.53 0.19 5.91
N VAL A 133 22.21 0.33 6.00
CA VAL A 133 21.47 1.58 6.18
C VAL A 133 20.77 1.51 7.52
N VAL A 134 20.81 2.60 8.26
CA VAL A 134 20.09 2.78 9.52
C VAL A 134 18.94 3.77 9.32
N LYS A 135 17.95 3.71 10.22
CA LYS A 135 16.83 4.65 10.29
C LYS A 135 17.34 6.06 10.60
N GLU A 136 16.42 7.01 10.57
CA GLU A 136 16.68 8.44 10.79
C GLU A 136 17.30 8.78 12.16
N ASP A 137 17.22 7.86 13.12
CA ASP A 137 17.90 7.96 14.42
C ASP A 137 19.42 7.74 14.34
N GLY A 138 19.92 7.22 13.20
CA GLY A 138 21.34 6.93 12.99
C GLY A 138 21.84 5.65 13.68
N GLU A 139 20.96 4.86 14.31
CA GLU A 139 21.32 3.70 15.14
C GLU A 139 20.54 2.45 14.77
N THR A 140 19.22 2.55 14.59
CA THR A 140 18.35 1.39 14.35
C THR A 140 18.53 0.87 12.93
N PRO A 141 18.78 -0.44 12.71
CA PRO A 141 18.85 -0.99 11.36
C PRO A 141 17.56 -0.75 10.57
N ALA A 142 17.69 -0.31 9.31
CA ALA A 142 16.55 -0.15 8.43
C ALA A 142 16.05 -1.51 7.92
N ASP A 143 14.73 -1.69 7.93
CA ASP A 143 14.04 -2.86 7.43
C ASP A 143 13.63 -2.69 5.94
N PRO A 144 13.18 -3.75 5.25
CA PRO A 144 12.79 -3.66 3.85
C PRO A 144 11.69 -2.66 3.51
N PHE A 145 10.81 -2.25 4.44
CA PHE A 145 9.83 -1.19 4.16
C PHE A 145 10.42 0.21 4.28
N ASP A 146 11.61 0.33 4.83
CA ASP A 146 12.38 1.56 4.84
C ASP A 146 13.22 1.74 3.57
N ILE A 147 13.88 0.65 3.13
CA ILE A 147 14.97 0.72 2.15
C ILE A 147 14.80 -0.18 0.92
N GLY A 148 13.73 -0.97 0.86
CA GLY A 148 13.55 -1.99 -0.16
C GLY A 148 14.65 -3.04 -0.10
N ALA A 149 15.30 -3.28 -1.24
CA ALA A 149 16.48 -4.14 -1.30
C ALA A 149 17.75 -3.47 -0.71
N GLY A 150 17.74 -2.15 -0.54
CA GLY A 150 18.82 -1.38 0.08
C GLY A 150 19.38 -0.24 -0.78
N HIS A 151 20.50 0.31 -0.35
CA HIS A 151 21.20 1.38 -1.03
C HIS A 151 21.90 0.88 -2.30
N ILE A 152 21.61 1.49 -3.46
CA ILE A 152 22.16 1.06 -4.75
C ILE A 152 23.70 1.05 -4.78
N VAL A 153 24.26 0.09 -5.52
CA VAL A 153 25.71 -0.03 -5.74
C VAL A 153 25.98 -0.16 -7.25
N PRO A 154 26.17 0.97 -7.98
CA PRO A 154 26.20 0.99 -9.44
C PRO A 154 27.16 -0.02 -10.07
N ASN A 155 28.39 -0.09 -9.56
CA ASN A 155 29.43 -0.97 -10.10
C ASN A 155 29.11 -2.46 -9.91
N ARG A 156 28.35 -2.84 -8.87
CA ARG A 156 27.90 -4.22 -8.69
C ARG A 156 26.72 -4.54 -9.61
N ALA A 157 25.80 -3.59 -9.78
CA ALA A 157 24.65 -3.71 -10.67
C ALA A 157 25.04 -3.92 -12.15
N LEU A 158 26.24 -3.50 -12.56
CA LEU A 158 26.75 -3.77 -13.91
C LEU A 158 26.85 -5.27 -14.22
N ASN A 159 27.11 -6.10 -13.21
CA ASN A 159 27.28 -7.54 -13.36
C ASN A 159 26.58 -8.25 -12.20
N PRO A 160 25.24 -8.40 -12.24
CA PRO A 160 24.47 -8.89 -11.10
C PRO A 160 24.54 -10.41 -10.94
N GLY A 161 24.61 -11.18 -12.03
CA GLY A 161 24.42 -12.63 -11.95
C GLY A 161 23.13 -13.02 -12.57
N LEU A 162 22.14 -13.07 -11.70
CA LEU A 162 20.78 -13.40 -12.04
C LEU A 162 19.99 -12.10 -12.08
N VAL A 163 19.04 -12.02 -12.99
CA VAL A 163 18.01 -10.98 -13.00
C VAL A 163 16.63 -11.64 -12.95
N TYR A 164 15.72 -11.00 -12.23
CA TYR A 164 14.30 -11.31 -12.19
C TYR A 164 13.64 -10.46 -13.27
N ASP A 165 13.53 -11.03 -14.47
CA ASP A 165 13.00 -10.31 -15.64
C ASP A 165 11.47 -10.48 -15.75
N ALA A 166 10.79 -9.44 -16.20
CA ALA A 166 9.35 -9.38 -16.41
C ALA A 166 9.02 -8.47 -17.61
N GLY A 167 8.13 -8.94 -18.47
CA GLY A 167 7.66 -8.22 -19.64
C GLY A 167 6.26 -7.64 -19.45
N THR A 168 5.74 -6.96 -20.48
CA THR A 168 4.39 -6.35 -20.46
C THR A 168 3.32 -7.38 -20.09
N ALA A 169 3.38 -8.59 -20.66
CA ALA A 169 2.40 -9.64 -20.38
C ALA A 169 2.38 -10.07 -18.90
N ASP A 170 3.51 -10.03 -18.18
CA ASP A 170 3.53 -10.31 -16.73
C ASP A 170 2.77 -9.23 -15.95
N TYR A 171 2.92 -7.96 -16.34
CA TYR A 171 2.21 -6.85 -15.71
C TYR A 171 0.74 -6.83 -16.09
N ASP A 172 0.39 -7.19 -17.33
CA ASP A 172 -0.98 -7.35 -17.78
C ASP A 172 -1.68 -8.45 -16.97
N ALA A 173 -1.02 -9.60 -16.78
CA ALA A 173 -1.54 -10.68 -15.94
C ALA A 173 -1.69 -10.25 -14.47
N PHE A 174 -0.71 -9.51 -13.93
CA PHE A 174 -0.82 -8.90 -12.61
C PHE A 174 -2.03 -7.97 -12.50
N LEU A 175 -2.28 -7.11 -13.49
CA LEU A 175 -3.42 -6.18 -13.47
C LEU A 175 -4.75 -6.93 -13.50
N CYS A 176 -4.85 -8.05 -14.22
CA CYS A 176 -6.03 -8.90 -14.22
C CYS A 176 -6.45 -9.43 -12.84
N GLY A 177 -5.50 -9.55 -11.90
CA GLY A 177 -5.79 -10.01 -10.53
C GLY A 177 -5.78 -8.92 -9.46
N ASN A 178 -5.30 -7.70 -9.74
CA ASN A 178 -4.98 -6.71 -8.69
C ASN A 178 -5.23 -5.24 -9.06
N GLY A 179 -5.91 -4.93 -10.16
CA GLY A 179 -6.18 -3.53 -10.55
C GLY A 179 -7.38 -3.37 -11.47
N PRO A 180 -7.79 -2.13 -11.78
CA PRO A 180 -8.93 -1.89 -12.65
C PRO A 180 -8.67 -2.49 -14.02
N ALA A 181 -9.71 -3.12 -14.56
CA ALA A 181 -9.69 -3.92 -15.78
C ALA A 181 -9.47 -3.04 -17.03
N ARG A 182 -8.23 -2.60 -17.27
CA ARG A 182 -7.79 -2.15 -18.61
C ARG A 182 -7.91 -3.28 -19.65
N LEU A 183 -7.96 -4.52 -19.17
CA LEU A 183 -8.06 -5.74 -19.95
C LEU A 183 -9.44 -6.35 -19.76
N SER A 184 -10.02 -6.83 -20.85
CA SER A 184 -11.26 -7.60 -20.82
C SER A 184 -11.07 -8.95 -20.12
N SER A 185 -12.17 -9.55 -19.65
CA SER A 185 -12.15 -10.88 -19.02
C SER A 185 -11.55 -11.96 -19.94
N ASP A 186 -11.77 -11.86 -21.25
CA ASP A 186 -11.21 -12.79 -22.24
C ASP A 186 -9.69 -12.64 -22.37
N GLU A 187 -9.16 -11.41 -22.32
CA GLU A 187 -7.72 -11.16 -22.32
C GLU A 187 -7.06 -11.71 -21.05
N CYS A 188 -7.70 -11.50 -19.89
CA CYS A 188 -7.22 -12.05 -18.63
C CYS A 188 -7.21 -13.59 -18.63
N ALA A 189 -8.28 -14.22 -19.12
CA ALA A 189 -8.34 -15.67 -19.25
C ALA A 189 -7.25 -16.21 -20.20
N ALA A 190 -6.92 -15.48 -21.27
CA ALA A 190 -5.86 -15.87 -22.20
C ALA A 190 -4.46 -15.79 -21.56
N LEU A 191 -4.18 -14.76 -20.75
CA LEU A 191 -2.91 -14.61 -20.03
C LEU A 191 -2.73 -15.70 -18.97
N GLU A 192 -3.79 -16.00 -18.20
CA GLU A 192 -3.77 -17.09 -17.23
C GLU A 192 -3.58 -18.46 -17.92
N ALA A 193 -4.27 -18.70 -19.04
CA ALA A 193 -4.09 -19.90 -19.84
C ALA A 193 -2.68 -20.04 -20.44
N ALA A 194 -1.97 -18.92 -20.65
CA ALA A 194 -0.56 -18.90 -21.04
C ALA A 194 0.40 -19.19 -19.87
N GLY A 195 -0.11 -19.39 -18.65
CA GLY A 195 0.66 -19.72 -17.46
C GLY A 195 1.24 -18.50 -16.74
N LEU A 196 0.77 -17.29 -17.05
CA LEU A 196 1.22 -16.08 -16.38
C LEU A 196 0.46 -15.91 -15.05
N PRO A 197 1.15 -15.64 -13.93
CA PRO A 197 0.51 -15.51 -12.64
C PRO A 197 -0.27 -14.20 -12.55
N THR A 198 -1.50 -14.27 -12.04
CA THR A 198 -2.36 -13.10 -11.79
C THR A 198 -2.25 -12.59 -10.36
N ALA A 199 -1.80 -13.41 -9.41
CA ALA A 199 -1.64 -13.00 -8.01
C ALA A 199 -0.44 -12.04 -7.83
N ALA A 200 -0.64 -10.95 -7.07
CA ALA A 200 0.41 -9.96 -6.80
C ALA A 200 1.71 -10.58 -6.27
N ALA A 201 1.60 -11.50 -5.30
CA ALA A 201 2.74 -12.17 -4.69
C ALA A 201 3.61 -12.94 -5.72
N ASP A 202 3.03 -13.39 -6.84
CA ASP A 202 3.68 -14.21 -7.85
C ASP A 202 4.25 -13.39 -9.03
N LEU A 203 4.06 -12.06 -9.07
CA LEU A 203 4.77 -11.19 -10.03
C LEU A 203 6.29 -11.40 -9.90
N ASN A 204 6.98 -11.60 -11.03
CA ASN A 204 8.40 -11.93 -11.04
C ASN A 204 9.32 -10.72 -10.75
N GLN A 205 9.26 -10.21 -9.53
CA GLN A 205 10.08 -9.11 -9.05
C GLN A 205 11.13 -9.59 -8.02
N PRO A 206 12.24 -8.85 -7.85
CA PRO A 206 13.35 -9.21 -6.95
C PRO A 206 13.04 -8.90 -5.47
N SER A 207 11.85 -9.26 -5.02
CA SER A 207 11.38 -9.22 -3.63
C SER A 207 10.19 -10.16 -3.48
N VAL A 208 9.90 -10.58 -2.25
CA VAL A 208 8.67 -11.30 -1.92
C VAL A 208 8.01 -10.59 -0.76
N ALA A 209 6.76 -10.16 -0.93
CA ALA A 209 5.89 -9.75 0.17
C ALA A 209 4.67 -10.67 0.20
N LEU A 210 4.26 -11.06 1.42
CA LEU A 210 3.03 -11.79 1.69
C LEU A 210 2.29 -11.08 2.82
N ALA A 211 1.31 -10.26 2.47
CA ALA A 211 0.53 -9.47 3.42
C ALA A 211 -0.40 -10.33 4.28
N ASN A 212 -0.82 -11.48 3.74
CA ASN A 212 -1.63 -12.45 4.46
C ASN A 212 -0.98 -13.83 4.33
N LEU A 213 -0.16 -14.20 5.32
CA LEU A 213 0.37 -15.56 5.46
C LEU A 213 -0.36 -16.28 6.58
N VAL A 214 -1.38 -17.06 6.24
CA VAL A 214 -2.16 -17.80 7.23
C VAL A 214 -1.33 -18.96 7.79
N SER A 215 -1.19 -20.02 7.01
CA SER A 215 -0.50 -21.25 7.43
C SER A 215 0.72 -21.53 6.57
N ARG A 216 0.51 -21.61 5.26
CA ARG A 216 1.51 -21.91 4.26
C ARG A 216 1.14 -21.21 2.97
N ARG A 217 2.12 -20.54 2.37
CA ARG A 217 2.02 -20.02 1.01
C ARG A 217 3.29 -20.37 0.27
N SER A 218 3.14 -20.67 -1.00
CA SER A 218 4.28 -20.79 -1.88
C SER A 218 4.22 -19.72 -2.96
N VAL A 219 5.40 -19.24 -3.34
CA VAL A 219 5.59 -18.17 -4.32
C VAL A 219 6.58 -18.65 -5.36
N ARG A 220 6.26 -18.46 -6.65
CA ARG A 220 7.16 -18.83 -7.75
C ARG A 220 7.96 -17.62 -8.24
N ARG A 221 9.21 -17.87 -8.60
CA ARG A 221 10.10 -16.89 -9.22
C ARG A 221 10.89 -17.55 -10.34
N ARG A 222 11.25 -16.74 -11.32
CA ARG A 222 12.16 -17.13 -12.39
C ARG A 222 13.31 -16.14 -12.46
N VAL A 223 14.48 -16.66 -12.77
CA VAL A 223 15.72 -15.89 -12.88
C VAL A 223 16.46 -16.24 -14.15
N THR A 224 16.96 -15.23 -14.84
CA THR A 224 17.79 -15.40 -16.04
C THR A 224 19.24 -15.08 -15.70
N ASN A 225 20.17 -15.96 -16.07
CA ASN A 225 21.59 -15.72 -15.86
C ASN A 225 22.15 -14.81 -16.95
N VAL A 226 22.49 -13.58 -16.58
CA VAL A 226 23.06 -12.55 -17.48
C VAL A 226 24.59 -12.50 -17.44
N GLY A 227 25.22 -13.45 -16.74
CA GLY A 227 26.67 -13.62 -16.74
C GLY A 227 27.12 -14.94 -17.35
N GLU A 228 28.33 -15.34 -17.03
CA GLU A 228 28.89 -16.64 -17.40
C GLU A 228 28.11 -17.81 -16.79
N ALA A 229 28.21 -18.99 -17.41
CA ALA A 229 27.60 -20.22 -16.92
C ALA A 229 28.07 -20.54 -15.50
N ARG A 230 27.13 -20.70 -14.57
CA ARG A 230 27.41 -20.85 -13.13
C ARG A 230 26.37 -21.72 -12.44
N GLN A 231 26.78 -22.29 -11.31
CA GLN A 231 25.89 -22.91 -10.33
C GLN A 231 25.66 -21.91 -9.19
N TYR A 232 24.39 -21.70 -8.85
CA TYR A 232 23.95 -20.83 -7.77
C TYR A 232 23.29 -21.69 -6.69
N HIS A 233 23.65 -21.47 -5.43
CA HIS A 233 23.08 -22.14 -4.26
C HIS A 233 22.19 -21.17 -3.48
N ALA A 234 20.98 -21.60 -3.13
CA ALA A 234 20.06 -20.81 -2.32
C ALA A 234 20.48 -20.86 -0.85
N THR A 235 20.55 -19.69 -0.22
CA THR A 235 20.71 -19.53 1.23
C THR A 235 19.61 -18.60 1.73
N VAL A 236 18.90 -19.00 2.78
CA VAL A 236 17.77 -18.25 3.29
C VAL A 236 18.03 -17.78 4.72
N GLN A 237 17.83 -16.49 4.97
CA GLN A 237 17.60 -15.97 6.31
C GLN A 237 16.09 -15.86 6.49
N ALA A 238 15.49 -16.82 7.18
CA ALA A 238 14.05 -16.87 7.32
C ALA A 238 13.52 -15.73 8.22
N PRO A 239 12.34 -15.15 7.91
CA PRO A 239 11.67 -14.23 8.81
C PRO A 239 11.40 -14.85 10.19
N PRO A 240 11.53 -14.12 11.30
CA PRO A 240 11.32 -14.68 12.64
C PRO A 240 9.94 -15.34 12.80
N GLY A 241 9.94 -16.63 13.16
CA GLY A 241 8.72 -17.42 13.38
C GLY A 241 8.12 -18.08 12.11
N VAL A 242 8.77 -17.95 10.95
CA VAL A 242 8.35 -18.54 9.67
C VAL A 242 9.47 -19.41 9.11
N ASP A 243 9.15 -20.65 8.73
CA ASP A 243 10.09 -21.49 7.97
C ASP A 243 10.00 -21.10 6.49
N VAL A 244 11.16 -21.01 5.82
CA VAL A 244 11.24 -20.74 4.40
C VAL A 244 12.15 -21.77 3.73
N THR A 245 11.60 -22.49 2.75
CA THR A 245 12.36 -23.45 1.93
C THR A 245 12.34 -23.05 0.46
N VAL A 246 13.38 -23.46 -0.29
CA VAL A 246 13.56 -23.10 -1.70
C VAL A 246 13.75 -24.37 -2.52
N THR A 247 12.96 -24.53 -3.58
CA THR A 247 13.02 -25.70 -4.45
C THR A 247 13.09 -25.26 -5.92
N PRO A 248 14.11 -25.69 -6.70
CA PRO A 248 15.31 -26.41 -6.24
C PRO A 248 16.24 -25.50 -5.43
N GLU A 249 17.07 -26.08 -4.54
CA GLU A 249 18.08 -25.33 -3.77
C GLU A 249 19.28 -24.90 -4.61
N ILE A 250 19.40 -25.45 -5.82
CA ILE A 250 20.53 -25.26 -6.73
C ILE A 250 19.99 -24.96 -8.13
N LEU A 251 20.51 -23.90 -8.74
CA LEU A 251 20.28 -23.57 -10.15
C LEU A 251 21.60 -23.63 -10.92
N SER A 252 21.68 -24.49 -11.92
CA SER A 252 22.81 -24.56 -12.87
C SER A 252 22.36 -23.96 -14.18
N LEU A 253 22.82 -22.74 -14.47
CA LEU A 253 22.33 -21.95 -15.61
C LEU A 253 23.48 -21.50 -16.50
N GLY A 254 23.35 -21.75 -17.80
CA GLY A 254 24.16 -21.14 -18.85
C GLY A 254 23.89 -19.64 -19.02
N GLN A 255 24.69 -18.97 -19.83
CA GLN A 255 24.43 -17.57 -20.18
C GLN A 255 23.12 -17.44 -20.95
N GLY A 256 22.22 -16.55 -20.51
CA GLY A 256 20.90 -16.34 -21.08
C GLY A 256 19.85 -17.40 -20.68
N GLU A 257 20.25 -18.45 -19.95
CA GLU A 257 19.33 -19.48 -19.50
C GLU A 257 18.47 -18.98 -18.34
N THR A 258 17.20 -19.38 -18.36
CA THR A 258 16.23 -19.06 -17.31
C THR A 258 15.94 -20.30 -16.48
N GLY A 259 16.02 -20.16 -15.15
CA GLY A 259 15.61 -21.17 -14.19
C GLY A 259 14.44 -20.70 -13.36
N GLU A 260 13.57 -21.62 -12.98
CA GLU A 260 12.46 -21.38 -12.07
C GLU A 260 12.74 -21.99 -10.70
N PHE A 261 12.22 -21.36 -9.66
CA PHE A 261 12.24 -21.89 -8.30
C PHE A 261 11.00 -21.44 -7.53
N GLN A 262 10.70 -22.17 -6.47
CA GLN A 262 9.58 -21.92 -5.58
C GLN A 262 10.10 -21.68 -4.17
N LEU A 263 9.66 -20.59 -3.54
CA LEU A 263 9.78 -20.41 -2.10
C LEU A 263 8.52 -20.94 -1.43
N SER A 264 8.66 -21.72 -0.36
CA SER A 264 7.55 -22.16 0.49
C SER A 264 7.71 -21.58 1.88
N PHE A 265 6.72 -20.82 2.32
CA PHE A 265 6.64 -20.19 3.63
C PHE A 265 5.69 -21.00 4.52
N VAL A 266 6.08 -21.28 5.76
CA VAL A 266 5.23 -21.98 6.73
C VAL A 266 5.29 -21.25 8.08
N THR A 267 4.14 -20.75 8.54
CA THR A 267 4.01 -20.11 9.85
C THR A 267 4.22 -21.15 10.96
N ARG A 268 5.01 -20.81 11.99
CA ARG A 268 5.25 -21.68 13.16
C ARG A 268 4.81 -21.02 14.45
N SER A 269 5.54 -20.00 14.86
CA SER A 269 5.38 -19.29 16.13
C SER A 269 5.59 -17.80 15.95
N ALA A 270 5.23 -17.29 14.76
CA ALA A 270 5.36 -15.89 14.45
C ALA A 270 4.26 -15.09 15.17
N GLU A 271 4.60 -13.86 15.55
CA GLU A 271 3.62 -12.88 16.01
C GLU A 271 2.67 -12.57 14.85
N LEU A 272 1.37 -12.58 15.13
CA LEU A 272 0.33 -12.28 14.15
C LEU A 272 0.26 -10.77 13.91
N PHE A 273 -0.18 -10.39 12.71
CA PHE A 273 -0.38 -9.01 12.26
C PHE A 273 0.88 -8.13 12.16
N ASP A 274 2.02 -8.59 12.67
CA ASP A 274 3.31 -7.93 12.53
C ASP A 274 4.07 -8.42 11.29
N TRP A 275 4.66 -7.47 10.55
CA TRP A 275 5.55 -7.79 9.45
C TRP A 275 6.88 -8.36 9.96
N ARG A 276 7.28 -9.49 9.36
CA ARG A 276 8.51 -10.22 9.65
C ARG A 276 9.38 -10.21 8.40
N PHE A 277 10.66 -9.90 8.59
CA PHE A 277 11.58 -9.72 7.46
C PHE A 277 12.67 -10.78 7.41
N GLY A 278 13.02 -11.18 6.19
CA GLY A 278 14.05 -12.15 5.89
C GLY A 278 14.73 -11.85 4.56
N ARG A 279 15.49 -12.81 4.04
CA ARG A 279 16.10 -12.72 2.71
C ARG A 279 16.34 -14.08 2.08
N LEU A 280 16.34 -14.09 0.76
CA LEU A 280 16.94 -15.15 -0.04
C LEU A 280 18.21 -14.61 -0.71
N ASP A 281 19.30 -15.37 -0.61
CA ASP A 281 20.57 -15.13 -1.27
C ASP A 281 20.86 -16.29 -2.25
N TRP A 282 21.03 -16.00 -3.54
CA TRP A 282 21.62 -16.93 -4.50
C TRP A 282 23.13 -16.70 -4.57
N GLU A 283 23.92 -17.70 -4.20
CA GLU A 283 25.37 -17.58 -4.04
C GLU A 283 26.15 -18.41 -5.08
N SER A 284 27.17 -17.81 -5.68
CA SER A 284 28.12 -18.48 -6.57
C SER A 284 29.51 -17.89 -6.41
N GLY A 285 30.33 -18.51 -5.56
CA GLY A 285 31.63 -17.96 -5.15
C GLY A 285 31.48 -16.64 -4.40
N GLN A 286 32.01 -15.55 -4.96
CA GLN A 286 31.86 -14.19 -4.39
C GLN A 286 30.59 -13.46 -4.89
N ARG A 287 29.88 -14.01 -5.87
CA ARG A 287 28.63 -13.42 -6.37
C ARG A 287 27.49 -13.77 -5.42
N ARG A 288 26.73 -12.76 -5.03
CA ARG A 288 25.50 -12.90 -4.24
C ARG A 288 24.40 -12.07 -4.90
N VAL A 289 23.28 -12.72 -5.20
CA VAL A 289 22.05 -12.10 -5.71
C VAL A 289 21.02 -12.19 -4.58
N SER A 290 20.72 -11.05 -3.95
CA SER A 290 19.89 -11.02 -2.74
C SER A 290 18.51 -10.44 -3.02
N ILE A 291 17.45 -11.05 -2.47
CA ILE A 291 16.10 -10.45 -2.46
C ILE A 291 15.55 -10.38 -1.03
N PRO A 292 14.88 -9.28 -0.64
CA PRO A 292 14.20 -9.20 0.65
C PRO A 292 12.92 -10.05 0.66
N LEU A 293 12.62 -10.60 1.83
CA LEU A 293 11.36 -11.28 2.14
C LEU A 293 10.63 -10.46 3.22
N ALA A 294 9.35 -10.17 3.03
CA ALA A 294 8.47 -9.56 4.01
C ALA A 294 7.21 -10.41 4.14
N VAL A 295 6.88 -10.89 5.32
CA VAL A 295 5.70 -11.73 5.53
C VAL A 295 4.94 -11.24 6.75
N ARG A 296 3.62 -11.15 6.65
CA ARG A 296 2.74 -10.81 7.77
C ARG A 296 1.84 -12.01 8.07
N PRO A 297 2.13 -12.76 9.13
CA PRO A 297 1.31 -13.87 9.56
C PRO A 297 -0.07 -13.40 10.02
N VAL A 298 -1.13 -14.10 9.65
CA VAL A 298 -2.51 -13.79 10.04
C VAL A 298 -3.21 -15.08 10.51
N PRO A 299 -4.17 -15.02 11.44
CA PRO A 299 -4.84 -16.23 11.95
C PRO A 299 -5.86 -16.79 10.96
N PHE A 300 -6.35 -15.96 10.04
CA PHE A 300 -7.49 -16.26 9.19
C PHE A 300 -7.38 -15.46 7.89
N LEU A 301 -8.01 -15.96 6.82
CA LEU A 301 -8.15 -15.24 5.56
C LEU A 301 -9.49 -15.59 4.93
N ALA A 302 -10.26 -14.56 4.59
CA ALA A 302 -11.41 -14.59 3.70
C ALA A 302 -11.29 -13.49 2.64
N PRO A 303 -12.08 -13.55 1.55
CA PRO A 303 -12.21 -12.42 0.62
C PRO A 303 -12.77 -11.21 1.36
N LEU A 304 -12.22 -10.02 1.11
CA LEU A 304 -12.73 -8.78 1.71
C LEU A 304 -14.16 -8.46 1.25
N GLU A 305 -14.46 -8.77 -0.01
CA GLU A 305 -15.76 -8.52 -0.62
C GLU A 305 -16.12 -9.57 -1.67
N LEU A 306 -17.41 -9.89 -1.74
CA LEU A 306 -17.99 -10.82 -2.70
C LEU A 306 -19.04 -10.06 -3.52
N HIS A 307 -18.95 -10.17 -4.85
CA HIS A 307 -19.85 -9.49 -5.77
C HIS A 307 -20.82 -10.49 -6.41
N GLY A 308 -22.12 -10.22 -6.29
CA GLY A 308 -23.20 -10.92 -6.98
C GLY A 308 -24.03 -9.98 -7.84
N ARG A 309 -24.91 -10.54 -8.67
CA ARG A 309 -25.82 -9.76 -9.52
C ARG A 309 -27.23 -10.35 -9.55
N GLY A 310 -28.21 -9.48 -9.71
CA GLY A 310 -29.61 -9.83 -9.85
C GLY A 310 -30.27 -10.27 -8.55
N ARG A 311 -31.57 -10.49 -8.62
CA ARG A 311 -32.43 -10.70 -7.45
C ARG A 311 -32.17 -11.98 -6.68
N SER A 312 -31.61 -13.01 -7.31
CA SER A 312 -31.30 -14.27 -6.65
C SER A 312 -30.10 -14.90 -7.30
N GLY A 313 -29.25 -15.53 -6.49
CA GLY A 313 -28.07 -16.21 -6.98
C GLY A 313 -27.34 -16.96 -5.90
N SER A 314 -26.20 -17.52 -6.27
CA SER A 314 -25.30 -18.22 -5.38
C SER A 314 -23.87 -18.06 -5.87
N LEU A 315 -22.93 -17.95 -4.94
CA LEU A 315 -21.50 -17.94 -5.24
C LEU A 315 -20.74 -18.77 -4.21
N ALA A 316 -19.58 -19.28 -4.62
CA ALA A 316 -18.68 -20.03 -3.76
C ALA A 316 -17.42 -19.21 -3.53
N PHE A 317 -16.84 -19.32 -2.34
CA PHE A 317 -15.61 -18.64 -1.98
C PHE A 317 -14.84 -19.46 -0.94
N ASP A 318 -13.53 -19.28 -0.89
CA ASP A 318 -12.66 -20.01 0.01
C ASP A 318 -12.29 -19.18 1.23
N ILE A 319 -12.19 -19.83 2.38
CA ILE A 319 -11.54 -19.31 3.59
C ILE A 319 -10.37 -20.20 4.00
N GLU A 320 -9.37 -19.63 4.67
CA GLU A 320 -8.21 -20.36 5.18
C GLU A 320 -8.03 -20.15 6.69
N PHE A 321 -7.76 -21.24 7.41
CA PHE A 321 -7.57 -21.24 8.86
C PHE A 321 -6.10 -21.38 9.24
N GLY A 322 -5.59 -20.45 10.05
CA GLY A 322 -4.25 -20.48 10.65
C GLY A 322 -4.23 -21.08 12.06
N TYR A 323 -5.41 -21.31 12.63
CA TYR A 323 -5.61 -21.85 13.98
C TYR A 323 -6.51 -23.08 13.95
N SER A 324 -6.49 -23.85 15.05
CA SER A 324 -7.44 -24.93 15.30
C SER A 324 -8.28 -24.57 16.51
N GLY A 325 -9.59 -24.68 16.42
CA GLY A 325 -10.48 -24.25 17.49
C GLY A 325 -11.93 -24.08 17.05
N GLU A 326 -12.69 -23.36 17.86
CA GLU A 326 -14.05 -22.96 17.50
C GLU A 326 -14.02 -21.97 16.34
N TYR A 327 -14.94 -22.12 15.40
CA TYR A 327 -15.17 -21.15 14.34
C TYR A 327 -16.66 -20.94 14.20
N SER A 328 -17.06 -19.69 14.09
CA SER A 328 -18.43 -19.29 13.85
C SER A 328 -18.49 -18.24 12.74
N LEU A 329 -19.65 -18.14 12.12
CA LEU A 329 -19.94 -17.15 11.10
C LEU A 329 -21.30 -16.56 11.41
N ALA A 330 -21.34 -15.24 11.60
CA ALA A 330 -22.58 -14.47 11.70
C ALA A 330 -22.93 -13.86 10.34
N VAL A 331 -24.21 -13.95 9.95
CA VAL A 331 -24.72 -13.40 8.69
C VAL A 331 -25.39 -12.07 8.96
N HIS A 332 -24.96 -11.05 8.22
CA HIS A 332 -25.60 -9.75 8.14
C HIS A 332 -26.37 -9.70 6.83
N GLY A 333 -27.69 -9.74 6.91
CA GLY A 333 -28.58 -9.81 5.76
C GLY A 333 -28.42 -8.62 4.82
N LEU A 334 -28.74 -8.80 3.54
CA LEU A 334 -28.62 -7.77 2.52
C LEU A 334 -29.59 -6.61 2.80
N ALA A 335 -29.08 -5.38 2.88
CA ALA A 335 -29.82 -4.13 3.08
C ALA A 335 -29.75 -3.24 1.82
N PRO A 336 -30.83 -2.50 1.50
CA PRO A 336 -30.71 -1.40 0.55
C PRO A 336 -29.98 -0.22 1.21
N PRO A 337 -29.39 0.68 0.41
CA PRO A 337 -28.76 1.90 0.91
C PRO A 337 -29.78 2.93 1.37
N ASP A 338 -29.39 3.77 2.31
CA ASP A 338 -29.90 5.13 2.43
C ASP A 338 -29.26 6.00 1.35
N ILE A 339 -30.08 6.71 0.57
CA ILE A 339 -29.63 7.52 -0.58
C ILE A 339 -29.90 8.99 -0.30
N ALA A 340 -28.87 9.82 -0.47
CA ALA A 340 -28.99 11.27 -0.36
C ALA A 340 -28.47 11.97 -1.63
N ALA A 341 -29.33 12.74 -2.28
CA ALA A 341 -28.94 13.54 -3.42
C ALA A 341 -28.11 14.77 -2.98
N GLY A 342 -27.09 15.10 -3.76
CA GLY A 342 -26.19 16.21 -3.50
C GLY A 342 -25.82 16.99 -4.76
N PHE A 343 -25.19 18.14 -4.53
CA PHE A 343 -24.58 18.96 -5.57
C PHE A 343 -23.32 19.60 -5.01
N VAL A 344 -22.24 19.60 -5.80
CA VAL A 344 -20.98 20.31 -5.52
C VAL A 344 -20.52 21.08 -6.75
N ALA A 345 -19.98 22.27 -6.53
CA ALA A 345 -19.26 23.00 -7.58
C ALA A 345 -17.84 22.45 -7.78
N ASN A 346 -17.21 22.76 -8.91
CA ASN A 346 -15.78 22.52 -9.10
C ASN A 346 -14.94 23.29 -8.07
N ASP A 347 -13.84 22.69 -7.62
CA ASP A 347 -12.77 23.35 -6.88
C ASP A 347 -11.55 23.60 -7.79
N PRO A 348 -11.36 24.83 -8.33
CA PRO A 348 -10.23 25.14 -9.19
C PRO A 348 -8.87 25.04 -8.50
N LEU A 349 -8.83 25.09 -7.16
CA LEU A 349 -7.60 25.07 -6.38
C LEU A 349 -7.25 23.69 -5.84
N ARG A 350 -8.22 22.77 -5.77
CA ARG A 350 -8.06 21.38 -5.32
C ARG A 350 -7.36 21.30 -3.98
N ASN A 351 -7.78 22.16 -3.07
CA ASN A 351 -7.09 22.40 -1.82
C ASN A 351 -8.02 22.27 -0.61
N TYR A 352 -9.02 21.40 -0.73
CA TYR A 352 -9.93 21.13 0.36
C TYR A 352 -9.17 20.72 1.62
N VAL A 353 -9.51 21.39 2.71
CA VAL A 353 -9.07 21.06 4.06
C VAL A 353 -10.33 20.98 4.91
N PHE A 354 -10.48 19.87 5.61
CA PHE A 354 -11.60 19.70 6.50
C PHE A 354 -11.54 20.68 7.68
N GLU A 355 -12.63 21.42 7.83
CA GLU A 355 -12.88 22.26 8.99
C GLU A 355 -14.14 21.74 9.72
N PRO A 356 -14.02 21.20 10.94
CA PRO A 356 -15.15 20.62 11.67
C PRO A 356 -16.15 21.65 12.15
N ASP A 357 -15.68 22.85 12.52
CA ASP A 357 -16.48 23.88 13.18
C ASP A 357 -17.17 24.85 12.21
N THR A 358 -16.94 24.71 10.91
CA THR A 358 -17.53 25.61 9.91
C THR A 358 -18.85 25.07 9.39
N THR A 359 -19.92 25.80 9.67
CA THR A 359 -21.23 25.60 9.00
C THR A 359 -21.27 26.21 7.60
N ALA A 360 -20.28 27.03 7.24
CA ALA A 360 -20.15 27.69 5.95
C ALA A 360 -19.08 26.97 5.10
N LEU A 361 -19.45 25.84 4.52
CA LEU A 361 -18.60 25.09 3.59
C LEU A 361 -18.54 25.82 2.23
N PRO A 362 -17.41 25.70 1.49
CA PRO A 362 -17.33 26.21 0.13
C PRO A 362 -18.36 25.52 -0.77
N PRO A 363 -18.81 26.15 -1.87
CA PRO A 363 -19.77 25.54 -2.79
C PRO A 363 -19.28 24.22 -3.41
N SER A 364 -17.98 23.98 -3.42
CA SER A 364 -17.36 22.75 -3.89
C SER A 364 -17.43 21.59 -2.91
N VAL A 365 -18.03 21.78 -1.72
CA VAL A 365 -18.13 20.73 -0.70
C VAL A 365 -19.56 20.62 -0.20
N ARG A 366 -20.06 19.39 -0.14
CA ARG A 366 -21.37 19.05 0.41
C ARG A 366 -21.20 18.08 1.57
N ARG A 367 -21.60 18.54 2.76
CA ARG A 367 -21.62 17.73 3.98
C ARG A 367 -22.96 17.05 4.20
N PHE A 368 -22.92 15.77 4.48
CA PHE A 368 -24.01 14.96 4.98
C PHE A 368 -23.73 14.54 6.42
N ARG A 369 -24.79 14.41 7.21
CA ARG A 369 -24.73 13.91 8.58
C ARG A 369 -25.42 12.57 8.62
N PHE A 370 -24.79 11.58 9.26
CA PHE A 370 -25.46 10.36 9.67
C PHE A 370 -25.11 10.04 11.13
N ASP A 371 -26.05 9.42 11.84
CA ASP A 371 -25.86 8.98 13.22
C ASP A 371 -25.73 7.45 13.21
N ALA A 372 -24.53 6.94 13.49
CA ALA A 372 -24.26 5.51 13.63
C ALA A 372 -24.96 4.97 14.87
N ALA A 373 -25.74 3.91 14.70
CA ALA A 373 -26.37 3.20 15.80
C ALA A 373 -25.34 2.49 16.68
N GLU A 374 -25.75 2.11 17.90
CA GLU A 374 -24.95 1.19 18.72
C GLU A 374 -24.87 -0.19 18.06
N ASN A 375 -23.72 -0.86 18.20
CA ASN A 375 -23.47 -2.24 17.73
C ASN A 375 -23.62 -2.43 16.21
N LEU A 376 -23.07 -1.50 15.41
CA LEU A 376 -22.89 -1.73 13.98
C LEU A 376 -21.67 -2.63 13.76
N ALA A 377 -21.80 -3.64 12.90
CA ALA A 377 -20.68 -4.44 12.42
C ALA A 377 -19.98 -3.77 11.23
N TYR A 378 -20.72 -3.00 10.43
CA TYR A 378 -20.22 -2.44 9.18
C TYR A 378 -20.92 -1.13 8.81
N LEU A 379 -20.16 -0.20 8.26
CA LEU A 379 -20.64 1.00 7.59
C LEU A 379 -19.92 1.12 6.25
N ARG A 380 -20.69 1.34 5.18
CA ARG A 380 -20.17 1.74 3.86
C ARG A 380 -20.75 3.07 3.47
N VAL A 381 -19.88 3.95 2.98
CA VAL A 381 -20.25 5.18 2.31
C VAL A 381 -19.67 5.13 0.91
N ALA A 382 -20.49 5.34 -0.12
CA ALA A 382 -20.02 5.25 -1.50
C ALA A 382 -20.68 6.27 -2.44
N LEU A 383 -19.95 6.60 -3.50
CA LEU A 383 -20.37 7.30 -4.70
C LEU A 383 -20.18 6.37 -5.89
N PHE A 384 -20.88 6.64 -7.00
CA PHE A 384 -20.74 5.88 -8.22
C PHE A 384 -20.74 6.79 -9.43
N ASP A 385 -19.87 6.56 -10.40
CA ASP A 385 -19.81 7.29 -11.68
C ASP A 385 -21.15 7.23 -12.42
N ALA A 386 -21.87 6.10 -12.30
CA ALA A 386 -23.18 5.94 -12.94
C ALA A 386 -24.29 6.82 -12.31
N GLU A 387 -24.02 7.40 -11.14
CA GLU A 387 -24.98 8.18 -10.34
C GLU A 387 -24.55 9.64 -10.18
N THR A 388 -23.58 10.08 -10.99
CA THR A 388 -23.23 11.49 -11.22
C THR A 388 -23.78 12.00 -12.55
N ASP A 389 -23.87 13.31 -12.74
CA ASP A 389 -24.39 13.93 -13.96
C ASP A 389 -23.31 14.29 -14.99
N GLY A 390 -22.29 13.45 -15.14
CA GLY A 390 -21.18 13.75 -16.03
C GLY A 390 -19.98 12.86 -15.86
N ASP A 391 -18.88 13.28 -16.48
CA ASP A 391 -17.54 12.71 -16.25
C ASP A 391 -16.85 13.52 -15.14
N ASP A 392 -17.37 13.36 -13.92
CA ASP A 392 -16.93 14.07 -12.73
C ASP A 392 -15.93 13.26 -11.90
N ASP A 393 -15.09 13.98 -11.16
CA ASP A 393 -14.08 13.47 -10.25
C ASP A 393 -14.37 14.10 -8.87
N LEU A 394 -14.95 13.28 -8.00
CA LEU A 394 -15.50 13.65 -6.71
C LEU A 394 -14.74 12.88 -5.63
N ASP A 395 -14.23 13.58 -4.62
CA ASP A 395 -13.58 12.95 -3.48
C ASP A 395 -14.55 12.78 -2.31
N LEU A 396 -14.35 11.70 -1.53
CA LEU A 396 -15.12 11.34 -0.35
C LEU A 396 -14.27 11.42 0.93
N TYR A 397 -14.76 12.15 1.93
CA TYR A 397 -14.12 12.26 3.24
C TYR A 397 -15.11 11.90 4.34
N VAL A 398 -14.73 10.99 5.25
CA VAL A 398 -15.58 10.55 6.36
C VAL A 398 -14.95 10.90 7.70
N TYR A 399 -15.74 11.51 8.59
CA TYR A 399 -15.32 11.98 9.91
C TYR A 399 -16.23 11.43 10.99
N TYR A 400 -15.64 11.04 12.12
CA TYR A 400 -16.35 10.71 13.34
C TYR A 400 -16.30 11.92 14.29
N CYS A 401 -17.46 12.40 14.73
CA CYS A 401 -17.62 13.66 15.43
C CYS A 401 -18.48 13.52 16.70
N PRO A 402 -18.01 12.80 17.74
CA PRO A 402 -18.78 12.64 18.97
C PRO A 402 -19.02 13.99 19.66
N GLY A 403 -20.25 14.49 19.58
CA GLY A 403 -20.69 15.69 20.31
C GLY A 403 -20.18 17.03 19.75
N LEU A 404 -19.94 17.13 18.43
CA LEU A 404 -19.61 18.35 17.68
C LEU A 404 -18.34 19.14 18.07
N LEU A 405 -17.61 18.76 19.13
CA LEU A 405 -16.45 19.51 19.63
C LEU A 405 -15.10 18.88 19.26
N LEU A 406 -15.09 17.61 18.82
CA LEU A 406 -13.89 16.88 18.43
C LEU A 406 -14.25 15.95 17.25
N CYS A 407 -13.83 16.31 16.04
CA CYS A 407 -13.95 15.45 14.87
C CYS A 407 -12.60 14.83 14.52
N SER A 408 -12.60 13.54 14.24
CA SER A 408 -11.44 12.82 13.72
C SER A 408 -11.74 12.29 12.32
N LEU A 409 -10.78 12.43 11.41
CA LEU A 409 -10.83 11.79 10.10
C LEU A 409 -10.84 10.27 10.28
N VAL A 410 -11.86 9.62 9.72
CA VAL A 410 -11.97 8.17 9.65
C VAL A 410 -11.22 7.67 8.43
N GLY A 411 -11.42 8.33 7.28
CA GLY A 411 -10.63 8.10 6.07
C GLY A 411 -11.10 8.94 4.89
N VAL A 412 -10.38 8.79 3.79
CA VAL A 412 -10.59 9.49 2.52
C VAL A 412 -10.55 8.48 1.39
N SER A 413 -11.44 8.64 0.42
CA SER A 413 -11.38 8.02 -0.90
C SER A 413 -11.33 9.18 -1.91
N GLY A 414 -10.35 9.17 -2.81
CA GLY A 414 -10.12 10.25 -3.76
C GLY A 414 -9.34 9.70 -4.95
N GLU A 415 -9.96 8.76 -5.63
CA GLU A 415 -9.49 8.17 -6.86
C GLU A 415 -9.63 9.20 -8.01
N ASP A 416 -9.27 8.82 -9.24
CA ASP A 416 -9.31 9.77 -10.38
C ASP A 416 -10.72 9.94 -11.00
N SER A 417 -11.79 9.43 -10.35
CA SER A 417 -13.21 9.48 -10.79
C SER A 417 -14.17 9.73 -9.61
N SER A 418 -15.48 9.51 -9.78
CA SER A 418 -16.48 9.61 -8.71
C SER A 418 -16.84 8.25 -8.09
N ASP A 419 -16.22 7.14 -8.52
CA ASP A 419 -16.38 5.81 -7.92
C ASP A 419 -15.59 5.75 -6.59
N GLU A 420 -16.12 6.41 -5.57
CA GLU A 420 -15.49 6.47 -4.25
C GLU A 420 -16.16 5.53 -3.26
N GLN A 421 -15.35 4.89 -2.41
CA GLN A 421 -15.87 4.01 -1.36
C GLN A 421 -15.04 4.08 -0.09
N LEU A 422 -15.73 4.16 1.05
CA LEU A 422 -15.12 4.04 2.35
C LEU A 422 -15.89 3.06 3.23
N ASP A 423 -15.16 2.10 3.79
CA ASP A 423 -15.67 1.03 4.64
C ASP A 423 -15.12 1.15 6.05
N VAL A 424 -16.00 1.06 7.05
CA VAL A 424 -15.64 1.08 8.46
C VAL A 424 -16.18 -0.17 9.14
N LEU A 425 -15.27 -0.99 9.67
CA LEU A 425 -15.60 -2.16 10.49
C LEU A 425 -15.85 -1.73 11.92
N TYR A 426 -16.92 -2.23 12.53
CA TYR A 426 -17.31 -1.95 13.91
C TYR A 426 -17.22 -0.45 14.27
N PRO A 427 -17.90 0.45 13.51
CA PRO A 427 -17.80 1.89 13.74
C PRO A 427 -18.32 2.25 15.14
N ASP A 428 -17.62 3.18 15.80
CA ASP A 428 -18.08 3.74 17.08
C ASP A 428 -19.48 4.36 16.91
N ALA A 429 -20.35 4.15 17.89
CA ALA A 429 -21.66 4.79 17.87
C ALA A 429 -21.53 6.31 17.98
N GLY A 430 -22.37 7.05 17.26
CA GLY A 430 -22.39 8.51 17.33
C GLY A 430 -22.48 9.19 15.96
N GLU A 431 -22.23 10.49 15.96
CA GLU A 431 -22.39 11.34 14.78
C GLU A 431 -21.18 11.23 13.85
N TYR A 432 -21.46 11.09 12.57
CA TYR A 432 -20.47 11.14 11.51
C TYR A 432 -20.85 12.20 10.48
N PHE A 433 -19.81 12.81 9.89
CA PHE A 433 -19.95 13.67 8.74
C PHE A 433 -19.30 13.03 7.52
N VAL A 434 -19.99 13.12 6.40
CA VAL A 434 -19.50 12.73 5.08
C VAL A 434 -19.43 13.98 4.23
N ASP A 435 -18.22 14.36 3.84
CA ASP A 435 -18.00 15.47 2.93
C ASP A 435 -17.70 14.92 1.54
N VAL A 436 -18.51 15.31 0.57
CA VAL A 436 -18.25 15.10 -0.85
C VAL A 436 -17.65 16.37 -1.41
N HIS A 437 -16.51 16.26 -2.08
CA HIS A 437 -15.75 17.39 -2.63
C HIS A 437 -15.68 17.29 -4.14
N GLY A 438 -16.10 18.35 -4.85
CA GLY A 438 -15.97 18.47 -6.30
C GLY A 438 -14.52 18.75 -6.71
N PHE A 439 -13.65 17.75 -6.62
CA PHE A 439 -12.22 17.86 -6.91
C PHE A 439 -11.98 18.33 -8.36
N ARG A 440 -12.76 17.78 -9.29
CA ARG A 440 -12.84 18.24 -10.68
C ARG A 440 -14.18 17.85 -11.28
N THR A 441 -15.04 18.82 -11.55
CA THR A 441 -16.32 18.59 -12.22
C THR A 441 -16.25 18.98 -13.69
N ASP A 442 -17.07 18.34 -14.55
CA ASP A 442 -17.01 18.53 -16.01
C ASP A 442 -17.63 19.85 -16.51
N GLU A 443 -18.38 20.54 -15.64
CA GLU A 443 -19.02 21.84 -15.91
C GLU A 443 -20.01 21.80 -17.10
N THR A 444 -20.60 20.64 -17.37
CA THR A 444 -21.63 20.36 -18.39
C THR A 444 -22.87 19.66 -17.77
N ALA A 445 -23.84 19.14 -18.54
CA ALA A 445 -25.12 19.85 -18.71
C ALA A 445 -26.19 19.65 -17.60
N GLY A 446 -26.09 20.42 -16.51
CA GLY A 446 -27.16 20.70 -15.53
C GLY A 446 -26.97 22.02 -14.75
N GLY A 447 -25.75 22.57 -14.79
CA GLY A 447 -25.28 23.79 -14.12
C GLY A 447 -23.75 23.71 -13.95
N PRO A 448 -23.09 24.72 -13.35
CA PRO A 448 -21.66 24.66 -13.06
C PRO A 448 -21.38 23.80 -11.82
N GLY A 449 -20.98 22.53 -11.98
CA GLY A 449 -20.73 21.57 -10.90
C GLY A 449 -21.19 20.16 -11.26
N ALA A 450 -21.35 19.31 -10.25
CA ALA A 450 -21.80 17.93 -10.35
C ALA A 450 -22.98 17.66 -9.41
N ASN A 451 -24.08 17.11 -9.93
CA ASN A 451 -25.12 16.44 -9.16
C ASN A 451 -24.72 14.98 -8.94
N PHE A 452 -24.97 14.46 -7.74
CA PHE A 452 -24.61 13.09 -7.40
C PHE A 452 -25.61 12.47 -6.42
N SER A 453 -25.55 11.14 -6.29
CA SER A 453 -26.22 10.39 -5.22
C SER A 453 -25.19 9.78 -4.27
N LEU A 454 -25.28 10.10 -2.98
CA LEU A 454 -24.51 9.47 -1.93
C LEU A 454 -25.25 8.25 -1.39
N PHE A 455 -24.55 7.12 -1.30
CA PHE A 455 -25.09 5.87 -0.80
C PHE A 455 -24.46 5.53 0.55
N VAL A 456 -25.29 5.21 1.54
CA VAL A 456 -24.85 4.80 2.88
C VAL A 456 -25.51 3.48 3.24
N TRP A 457 -24.72 2.50 3.66
CA TRP A 457 -25.20 1.25 4.23
C TRP A 457 -24.68 1.08 5.64
N THR A 458 -25.55 0.63 6.54
CA THR A 458 -25.18 0.23 7.90
C THR A 458 -25.69 -1.19 8.16
N LEU A 459 -24.82 -2.05 8.68
CA LEU A 459 -25.16 -3.40 9.08
C LEU A 459 -24.96 -3.55 10.58
N GLY A 460 -26.01 -3.93 11.31
CA GLY A 460 -25.92 -4.24 12.74
C GLY A 460 -25.21 -5.57 12.99
N GLU A 461 -24.70 -5.79 14.20
CA GLU A 461 -24.09 -7.08 14.59
C GLU A 461 -25.09 -8.26 14.57
N ASP A 462 -26.37 -7.99 14.85
CA ASP A 462 -27.46 -8.97 14.86
C ASP A 462 -28.50 -8.68 13.75
N ASP A 463 -28.03 -8.56 12.50
CA ASP A 463 -28.83 -8.02 11.39
C ASP A 463 -29.15 -9.05 10.29
N ASP A 464 -29.48 -10.29 10.67
CA ASP A 464 -29.94 -11.31 9.72
C ASP A 464 -31.38 -11.03 9.26
N ARG A 465 -31.52 -10.62 7.99
CA ARG A 465 -32.79 -10.32 7.32
C ARG A 465 -33.42 -11.54 6.63
N GLY A 466 -32.78 -12.71 6.67
CA GLY A 466 -33.25 -13.95 6.06
C GLY A 466 -33.19 -13.97 4.52
N ASN A 467 -32.51 -13.01 3.91
CA ASN A 467 -32.34 -12.86 2.46
C ASN A 467 -30.93 -13.23 1.96
N LEU A 468 -30.02 -13.54 2.89
CA LEU A 468 -28.68 -14.05 2.66
C LEU A 468 -28.51 -15.31 3.52
N SER A 469 -27.86 -16.33 2.97
CA SER A 469 -27.62 -17.57 3.69
C SER A 469 -26.31 -18.18 3.26
N VAL A 470 -25.54 -18.70 4.22
CA VAL A 470 -24.28 -19.39 3.98
C VAL A 470 -24.20 -20.63 4.86
N VAL A 471 -23.58 -21.68 4.33
CA VAL A 471 -23.25 -22.87 5.11
C VAL A 471 -21.75 -22.83 5.39
N ALA A 472 -21.41 -22.77 6.67
CA ALA A 472 -20.02 -22.68 7.13
C ALA A 472 -19.70 -23.86 8.08
N PRO A 473 -18.42 -24.27 8.18
CA PRO A 473 -17.99 -25.18 9.25
C PRO A 473 -18.22 -24.53 10.62
N ASN A 474 -18.20 -25.33 11.69
CA ASN A 474 -18.31 -24.87 13.08
C ASN A 474 -17.00 -25.00 13.87
N ALA A 475 -15.92 -25.37 13.19
CA ALA A 475 -14.60 -25.52 13.78
C ALA A 475 -13.53 -25.24 12.73
N ALA A 476 -12.45 -24.60 13.17
CA ALA A 476 -11.25 -24.36 12.40
C ALA A 476 -10.25 -25.51 12.58
N VAL A 477 -9.51 -25.81 11.53
CA VAL A 477 -8.34 -26.71 11.57
C VAL A 477 -7.17 -25.96 10.96
N ALA A 478 -6.08 -25.80 11.72
CA ALA A 478 -4.91 -25.04 11.26
C ALA A 478 -4.33 -25.63 9.96
N GLY A 479 -4.12 -24.76 8.98
CA GLY A 479 -3.65 -25.11 7.64
C GLY A 479 -4.69 -25.71 6.71
N SER A 480 -5.96 -25.75 7.12
CA SER A 480 -7.06 -26.20 6.25
C SER A 480 -7.70 -25.02 5.51
N ARG A 481 -8.30 -25.34 4.38
CA ARG A 481 -9.15 -24.45 3.59
C ARG A 481 -10.56 -25.01 3.57
N ALA A 482 -11.55 -24.13 3.58
CA ALA A 482 -12.96 -24.49 3.43
C ALA A 482 -13.59 -23.66 2.31
N GLU A 483 -14.25 -24.33 1.36
CA GLU A 483 -15.12 -23.68 0.38
C GLU A 483 -16.48 -23.45 1.04
N LEU A 484 -16.91 -22.20 1.11
CA LEU A 484 -18.24 -21.79 1.56
C LEU A 484 -19.10 -21.47 0.35
N ARG A 485 -20.40 -21.77 0.45
CA ARG A 485 -21.38 -21.39 -0.57
C ARG A 485 -22.42 -20.49 0.07
N LEU A 486 -22.54 -19.28 -0.46
CA LEU A 486 -23.60 -18.35 -0.09
C LEU A 486 -24.66 -18.28 -1.18
N SER A 487 -25.89 -17.98 -0.78
CA SER A 487 -27.02 -17.74 -1.67
C SER A 487 -27.84 -16.57 -1.17
N TRP A 488 -28.45 -15.83 -2.09
CA TRP A 488 -29.33 -14.71 -1.77
C TRP A 488 -30.65 -14.77 -2.53
N ASN A 489 -31.65 -14.11 -1.98
CA ASN A 489 -32.95 -13.91 -2.62
C ASN A 489 -33.57 -12.58 -2.16
N LEU A 490 -33.74 -11.65 -3.09
CA LEU A 490 -34.10 -10.26 -2.85
C LEU A 490 -35.51 -9.95 -3.36
N ALA A 491 -36.21 -9.09 -2.63
CA ALA A 491 -37.57 -8.69 -2.95
C ALA A 491 -37.64 -7.92 -4.30
N GLU A 492 -36.65 -7.10 -4.59
CA GLU A 492 -36.60 -6.21 -5.75
C GLU A 492 -35.16 -6.05 -6.27
N PRO A 493 -34.98 -5.69 -7.55
CA PRO A 493 -33.64 -5.35 -8.07
C PRO A 493 -33.16 -4.03 -7.45
N GLY A 494 -31.84 -3.90 -7.28
CA GLY A 494 -31.22 -2.71 -6.71
C GLY A 494 -29.80 -3.01 -6.28
N ARG A 495 -29.13 -2.03 -5.68
CA ARG A 495 -27.85 -2.24 -5.00
C ARG A 495 -28.12 -2.66 -3.56
N TRP A 496 -27.55 -3.77 -3.15
CA TRP A 496 -27.72 -4.32 -1.80
C TRP A 496 -26.35 -4.63 -1.21
N LEU A 497 -26.21 -4.37 0.09
CA LEU A 497 -25.01 -4.71 0.85
C LEU A 497 -25.39 -5.57 2.05
N GLY A 498 -24.65 -6.64 2.25
CA GLY A 498 -24.71 -7.50 3.42
C GLY A 498 -23.29 -7.87 3.82
N GLY A 499 -23.15 -8.84 4.71
CA GLY A 499 -21.82 -9.27 5.09
C GLY A 499 -21.79 -10.52 5.96
N LEU A 500 -20.58 -10.99 6.20
CA LEU A 500 -20.30 -12.17 7.00
C LEU A 500 -19.22 -11.79 8.03
N THR A 501 -19.53 -11.86 9.32
CA THR A 501 -18.52 -11.78 10.37
C THR A 501 -17.98 -13.18 10.63
N HIS A 502 -16.69 -13.38 10.35
CA HIS A 502 -15.95 -14.58 10.71
C HIS A 502 -15.40 -14.41 12.12
N ALA A 503 -15.60 -15.39 13.01
CA ALA A 503 -15.19 -15.30 14.41
C ALA A 503 -14.65 -16.62 14.95
N ASP A 504 -13.81 -16.55 15.97
CA ASP A 504 -13.40 -17.68 16.80
C ASP A 504 -13.98 -17.56 18.22
N GLY A 505 -13.43 -18.34 19.17
CA GLY A 505 -13.86 -18.29 20.57
C GLY A 505 -13.45 -17.01 21.32
N ASP A 506 -12.54 -16.20 20.77
CA ASP A 506 -12.04 -14.97 21.37
C ASP A 506 -12.71 -13.72 20.77
N GLY A 507 -13.27 -13.82 19.56
CA GLY A 507 -14.09 -12.76 18.96
C GLY A 507 -14.04 -12.72 17.43
N PRO A 508 -14.43 -11.59 16.81
CA PRO A 508 -14.34 -11.39 15.37
C PRO A 508 -12.90 -11.46 14.85
N LEU A 509 -12.71 -12.17 13.74
CA LEU A 509 -11.45 -12.32 13.02
C LEU A 509 -11.39 -11.41 11.79
N GLU A 510 -12.44 -11.43 10.97
CA GLU A 510 -12.50 -10.72 9.68
C GLU A 510 -13.97 -10.50 9.26
N PHE A 511 -14.20 -9.54 8.39
CA PHE A 511 -15.51 -9.26 7.81
C PHE A 511 -15.44 -9.38 6.30
N THR A 512 -16.34 -10.18 5.71
CA THR A 512 -16.51 -10.29 4.26
C THR A 512 -17.76 -9.52 3.85
N ALA A 513 -17.61 -8.43 3.09
CA ALA A 513 -18.74 -7.71 2.51
C ALA A 513 -19.39 -8.52 1.37
N VAL A 514 -20.70 -8.38 1.20
CA VAL A 514 -21.46 -9.03 0.12
C VAL A 514 -22.27 -7.98 -0.61
N THR A 515 -21.83 -7.62 -1.81
CA THR A 515 -22.48 -6.60 -2.65
C THR A 515 -23.24 -7.27 -3.78
N ILE A 516 -24.52 -6.94 -3.91
CA ILE A 516 -25.37 -7.40 -5.00
C ILE A 516 -25.82 -6.20 -5.83
N ASP A 517 -25.43 -6.20 -7.10
CA ASP A 517 -25.86 -5.20 -8.08
C ASP A 517 -27.11 -5.65 -8.86
N PRO A 518 -27.87 -4.71 -9.46
CA PRO A 518 -29.14 -5.00 -10.14
C PRO A 518 -29.09 -6.06 -11.26
#